data_AF-A0A1G1FPA7-F1
#
_entry.id   AF-A0A1G1FPA7-F1
#
_cell.length_a   1.000
_cell.length_b   1.000
_cell.length_c   1.000
_cell.angle_alpha   90.00
_cell.angle_beta   90.00
_cell.angle_gamma   90.00
#
_symmetry.space_group_name_H-M   'P 1'
#
loop_
_entity.id
_entity.type
_entity.pdbx_description
1 polymer ?
#
loop_
_entity_poly.entity_id
_entity_poly.type
_entity_poly.pdbx_seq_one_letter_code
_entity_poly.pdbx_strand_id
1 'polypeptide(L)'
;MKKRLTAFILLLFCAASVEASNILKSENFQYCSELEETTKNNTLYQVWMTSDILQKCSTDCRDLRLFDQDKNEIPYVIIENEHPEEIIETYTLEIKDYSDGQASKVITIKMPDKYRPVSLINLDISDRDFKKTVMLYGSHDQKKWDLLAREAIYDFSSQVALRKTEIKFNKADFRYYRLEIIDDDTSVKPEKSIKLKYEGLDFSASNLENKKLHITKITGITGPRKDNVRVYDEKSFTAFPVNLDKDRNTVIFLEAGLPFDKIFFDISNPYYHREISIYVSDTGREDSYRFLTRGSIYSFPLSGMSETKNYFAYQSSKQKYYKIMIENRNNPPLEIKSIKFLWVRKNLYFVSLNKPSKYSLCFGNSTVSRPNYDLASFINRNNWFNQNFEKLNTTQIILNSDFRERLPGDRRMKIEKIILIGIVILLVTGIGFWLYRLMRAAAKKPN
;
A
#
# COMPACT_ATOMS: atom_id res chain seq x y z
N MET A 1 2.19 49.01 53.46
CA MET A 1 1.88 49.07 52.00
C MET A 1 2.58 47.93 51.22
N LYS A 2 2.26 46.66 51.51
CA LYS A 2 2.93 45.47 50.92
C LYS A 2 1.98 44.49 50.21
N LYS A 3 0.75 44.90 49.87
CA LYS A 3 -0.29 44.00 49.30
C LYS A 3 -0.96 44.47 48.01
N ARG A 4 -0.40 45.45 47.27
CA ARG A 4 -1.01 45.95 46.02
C ARG A 4 -0.11 45.90 44.78
N LEU A 5 1.05 45.26 44.83
CA LEU A 5 2.00 45.22 43.70
C LEU A 5 2.20 43.82 43.07
N THR A 6 1.38 42.83 43.44
CA THR A 6 1.43 41.46 42.90
C THR A 6 0.29 41.14 41.94
N ALA A 7 -0.60 42.09 41.66
CA ALA A 7 -1.75 41.87 40.77
C ALA A 7 -1.49 42.29 39.30
N PHE A 8 -0.39 43.00 39.00
CA PHE A 8 -0.15 43.54 37.65
C PHE A 8 0.80 42.71 36.77
N ILE A 9 1.52 41.75 37.34
CA ILE A 9 2.46 40.88 36.59
C ILE A 9 1.83 39.54 36.19
N LEU A 10 0.74 39.12 36.85
CA LEU A 10 0.02 37.89 36.48
C LEU A 10 -0.99 38.08 35.33
N LEU A 11 -1.36 39.32 35.00
CA LEU A 11 -2.37 39.61 33.96
C LEU A 11 -1.76 39.80 32.56
N LEU A 12 -0.43 39.92 32.44
CA LEU A 12 0.27 40.02 31.15
C LEU A 12 0.71 38.66 30.57
N PHE A 13 0.60 37.58 31.34
CA PHE A 13 0.94 36.23 30.87
C PHE A 13 -0.25 35.45 30.27
N CYS A 14 -1.46 36.02 30.27
CA CYS A 14 -2.67 35.33 29.84
C CYS A 14 -3.26 35.84 28.51
N ALA A 15 -2.58 36.75 27.80
CA ALA A 15 -3.10 37.42 26.61
C ALA A 15 -2.48 36.96 25.27
N ALA A 16 -1.81 35.80 25.22
CA ALA A 16 -1.17 35.32 23.99
C ALA A 16 -1.43 33.83 23.72
N SER A 17 -2.69 33.42 23.74
CA SER A 17 -3.13 32.21 23.05
C SER A 17 -4.59 32.33 22.63
N VAL A 18 -4.91 33.44 21.96
CA VAL A 18 -5.99 33.38 20.96
C VAL A 18 -5.36 32.68 19.77
N GLU A 19 -5.49 31.35 19.73
CA GLU A 19 -5.34 30.63 18.47
C GLU A 19 -6.45 31.14 17.57
N ALA A 20 -6.16 32.20 16.81
CA ALA A 20 -6.98 32.52 15.66
C ALA A 20 -6.96 31.26 14.81
N SER A 21 -8.10 30.55 14.76
CA SER A 21 -8.36 29.50 13.80
C SER A 21 -8.18 30.14 12.43
N ASN A 22 -6.96 30.05 11.89
CA ASN A 22 -6.69 30.51 10.53
C ASN A 22 -7.46 29.57 9.63
N ILE A 23 -8.65 30.00 9.23
CA ILE A 23 -9.46 29.33 8.21
C ILE A 23 -8.54 29.16 6.99
N LEU A 24 -8.30 27.91 6.61
CA LEU A 24 -7.48 27.59 5.45
C LEU A 24 -8.18 28.11 4.21
N LYS A 25 -7.43 28.79 3.35
CA LYS A 25 -7.92 29.32 2.08
C LYS A 25 -7.15 28.68 0.94
N SER A 26 -7.72 28.74 -0.26
CA SER A 26 -7.07 28.21 -1.48
C SER A 26 -5.66 28.77 -1.70
N GLU A 27 -5.39 30.04 -1.37
CA GLU A 27 -4.06 30.70 -1.39
C GLU A 27 -2.98 30.02 -0.54
N ASN A 28 -3.36 29.08 0.34
CA ASN A 28 -2.41 28.31 1.13
C ASN A 28 -1.91 27.05 0.41
N PHE A 29 -2.39 26.76 -0.80
CA PHE A 29 -2.05 25.53 -1.53
C PHE A 29 -1.37 25.84 -2.85
N GLN A 30 -0.31 25.10 -3.17
CA GLN A 30 0.54 25.36 -4.34
C GLN A 30 -0.13 24.96 -5.66
N TYR A 31 -0.98 23.94 -5.64
CA TYR A 31 -1.63 23.39 -6.82
C TYR A 31 -3.14 23.39 -6.63
N CYS A 32 -3.87 23.61 -7.71
CA CYS A 32 -5.32 23.39 -7.76
C CYS A 32 -5.71 22.71 -9.08
N SER A 33 -6.86 22.03 -9.07
CA SER A 33 -7.52 21.45 -10.23
C SER A 33 -9.03 21.64 -10.09
N GLU A 34 -9.68 22.11 -11.15
CA GLU A 34 -11.14 22.31 -11.16
C GLU A 34 -11.87 21.01 -11.45
N LEU A 35 -13.12 20.88 -11.00
CA LEU A 35 -14.01 19.81 -11.45
C LEU A 35 -14.71 20.23 -12.75
N GLU A 36 -14.78 19.31 -13.72
CA GLU A 36 -15.20 19.61 -15.11
C GLU A 36 -16.64 20.14 -15.25
N GLU A 37 -17.52 19.82 -14.31
CA GLU A 37 -18.95 20.14 -14.39
C GLU A 37 -19.45 20.91 -13.16
N THR A 38 -20.48 21.72 -13.36
CA THR A 38 -21.25 22.32 -12.27
C THR A 38 -22.11 21.24 -11.61
N THR A 39 -22.01 21.10 -10.30
CA THR A 39 -22.76 20.08 -9.56
C THR A 39 -24.26 20.36 -9.53
N LYS A 40 -25.03 19.34 -9.17
CA LYS A 40 -26.44 19.47 -8.80
C LYS A 40 -26.58 19.65 -7.28
N ASN A 41 -27.74 20.14 -6.88
CA ASN A 41 -28.05 20.28 -5.46
C ASN A 41 -28.40 18.93 -4.82
N ASN A 42 -27.97 18.75 -3.58
CA ASN A 42 -28.17 17.59 -2.72
C ASN A 42 -27.70 16.25 -3.33
N THR A 43 -26.61 16.28 -4.10
CA THR A 43 -26.05 15.10 -4.78
C THR A 43 -24.69 14.71 -4.20
N LEU A 44 -24.50 13.41 -4.00
CA LEU A 44 -23.21 12.82 -3.66
C LEU A 44 -22.37 12.66 -4.94
N TYR A 45 -21.14 13.14 -4.91
CA TYR A 45 -20.20 13.06 -6.02
C TYR A 45 -19.00 12.20 -5.67
N GLN A 46 -18.48 11.48 -6.66
CA GLN A 46 -17.23 10.73 -6.63
C GLN A 46 -16.22 11.38 -7.57
N VAL A 47 -15.02 11.67 -7.08
CA VAL A 47 -13.90 12.21 -7.85
C VAL A 47 -12.73 11.25 -7.78
N TRP A 48 -12.18 10.87 -8.93
CA TRP A 48 -11.02 9.98 -9.00
C TRP A 48 -9.72 10.71 -8.59
N MET A 49 -9.00 10.16 -7.61
CA MET A 49 -7.68 10.63 -7.20
C MET A 49 -6.60 10.10 -8.17
N THR A 50 -6.36 10.82 -9.26
CA THR A 50 -5.39 10.44 -10.30
C THR A 50 -3.96 10.36 -9.76
N SER A 51 -3.07 9.67 -10.49
CA SER A 51 -1.66 9.56 -10.11
C SER A 51 -0.96 10.92 -10.01
N ASP A 52 -1.33 11.90 -10.83
CA ASP A 52 -0.75 13.26 -10.79
C ASP A 52 -1.15 14.02 -9.52
N ILE A 53 -2.40 13.88 -9.07
CA ILE A 53 -2.86 14.43 -7.79
C ILE A 53 -2.11 13.76 -6.65
N LEU A 54 -2.03 12.41 -6.67
CA LEU A 54 -1.32 11.64 -5.66
C LEU A 54 0.16 12.03 -5.61
N GLN A 55 0.82 12.34 -6.73
CA GLN A 55 2.22 12.77 -6.75
C GLN A 55 2.43 14.14 -6.13
N LYS A 56 1.49 15.08 -6.32
CA LYS A 56 1.61 16.47 -5.87
C LYS A 56 1.07 16.75 -4.46
N CYS A 57 0.11 15.97 -3.99
CA CYS A 57 -0.36 16.09 -2.60
C CYS A 57 0.72 15.62 -1.62
N SER A 58 0.62 15.97 -0.35
CA SER A 58 1.47 15.40 0.71
C SER A 58 1.15 13.91 0.98
N THR A 59 1.88 13.26 1.88
CA THR A 59 1.64 11.85 2.23
C THR A 59 0.20 11.63 2.69
N ASP A 60 -0.47 10.66 2.07
CA ASP A 60 -1.90 10.33 2.22
C ASP A 60 -2.87 11.46 1.84
N CYS A 61 -2.40 12.44 1.05
CA CYS A 61 -3.12 13.64 0.67
C CYS A 61 -3.78 14.37 1.86
N ARG A 62 -3.11 14.41 3.01
CA ARG A 62 -3.58 15.10 4.23
C ARG A 62 -3.76 16.62 4.04
N ASP A 63 -3.03 17.18 3.10
CA ASP A 63 -3.06 18.59 2.73
C ASP A 63 -4.09 18.93 1.66
N LEU A 64 -4.80 17.95 1.12
CA LEU A 64 -5.83 18.23 0.13
C LEU A 64 -6.99 19.00 0.77
N ARG A 65 -7.58 19.93 0.05
CA ARG A 65 -8.82 20.64 0.39
C ARG A 65 -9.71 20.77 -0.83
N LEU A 66 -11.02 20.70 -0.61
CA LEU A 66 -12.04 20.95 -1.63
C LEU A 66 -12.68 22.30 -1.33
N PHE A 67 -12.73 23.18 -2.32
CA PHE A 67 -13.35 24.51 -2.19
C PHE A 67 -14.49 24.66 -3.19
N ASP A 68 -15.56 25.33 -2.78
CA ASP A 68 -16.61 25.81 -3.70
C ASP A 68 -16.20 27.12 -4.39
N GLN A 69 -17.06 27.61 -5.30
CA GLN A 69 -16.87 28.87 -6.02
C GLN A 69 -16.78 30.10 -5.09
N ASP A 70 -17.40 30.03 -3.91
CA ASP A 70 -17.38 31.08 -2.88
C ASP A 70 -16.15 30.97 -1.95
N LYS A 71 -15.22 30.03 -2.26
CA LYS A 71 -14.01 29.71 -1.50
C LYS A 71 -14.26 29.13 -0.11
N ASN A 72 -15.45 28.58 0.13
CA ASN A 72 -15.73 27.82 1.36
C ASN A 72 -15.15 26.41 1.22
N GLU A 73 -14.60 25.90 2.32
CA GLU A 73 -14.11 24.53 2.40
C GLU A 73 -15.28 23.55 2.48
N ILE A 74 -15.25 22.52 1.66
CA ILE A 74 -16.33 21.53 1.52
C ILE A 74 -15.89 20.20 2.11
N PRO A 75 -16.63 19.65 3.08
CA PRO A 75 -16.36 18.34 3.65
C PRO A 75 -16.31 17.23 2.61
N TYR A 76 -15.31 16.36 2.72
CA TYR A 76 -15.13 15.21 1.83
C TYR A 76 -14.54 14.00 2.58
N VAL A 77 -14.56 12.83 1.94
CA VAL A 77 -13.86 11.63 2.43
C VAL A 77 -13.11 10.97 1.28
N ILE A 78 -11.88 10.53 1.51
CA ILE A 78 -11.10 9.75 0.54
C ILE A 78 -11.18 8.27 0.94
N ILE A 79 -11.64 7.43 0.02
CA ILE A 79 -11.87 6.01 0.23
C ILE A 79 -11.14 5.22 -0.87
N GLU A 80 -10.50 4.13 -0.49
CA GLU A 80 -9.93 3.17 -1.43
C GLU A 80 -11.07 2.43 -2.15
N ASN A 81 -10.95 2.29 -3.47
CA ASN A 81 -11.93 1.65 -4.33
C ASN A 81 -11.81 0.13 -4.21
N GLU A 82 -12.17 -0.35 -3.02
CA GLU A 82 -12.23 -1.73 -2.65
C GLU A 82 -13.61 -2.04 -2.08
N HIS A 83 -14.12 -3.22 -2.45
CA HIS A 83 -15.30 -3.77 -1.80
C HIS A 83 -14.87 -4.49 -0.53
N PRO A 84 -15.72 -4.56 0.51
CA PRO A 84 -15.44 -5.36 1.69
C PRO A 84 -15.10 -6.80 1.28
N GLU A 85 -14.05 -7.35 1.88
CA GLU A 85 -13.69 -8.75 1.67
C GLU A 85 -14.89 -9.64 2.05
N GLU A 86 -15.32 -10.52 1.15
CA GLU A 86 -16.28 -11.57 1.51
C GLU A 86 -15.67 -12.39 2.65
N ILE A 87 -16.51 -12.79 3.62
CA ILE A 87 -16.09 -13.69 4.70
C ILE A 87 -15.52 -14.96 4.04
N ILE A 88 -14.21 -15.15 4.18
CA ILE A 88 -13.51 -16.34 3.71
C ILE A 88 -13.82 -17.46 4.70
N GLU A 89 -14.61 -18.43 4.24
CA GLU A 89 -14.88 -19.66 4.97
C GLU A 89 -13.91 -20.75 4.51
N THR A 90 -13.38 -21.49 5.49
CA THR A 90 -12.52 -22.65 5.25
C THR A 90 -13.23 -23.88 5.76
N TYR A 91 -13.34 -24.89 4.90
CA TYR A 91 -13.94 -26.18 5.22
C TYR A 91 -12.86 -27.24 5.23
N THR A 92 -12.72 -27.96 6.34
CA THR A 92 -11.92 -29.19 6.35
C THR A 92 -12.72 -30.27 5.63
N LEU A 93 -12.11 -30.90 4.62
CA LEU A 93 -12.81 -31.84 3.75
C LEU A 93 -12.60 -33.28 4.22
N GLU A 94 -13.65 -34.09 4.17
CA GLU A 94 -13.61 -35.51 4.56
C GLU A 94 -13.06 -36.35 3.42
N ILE A 95 -12.01 -37.12 3.66
CA ILE A 95 -11.53 -38.13 2.71
C ILE A 95 -12.47 -39.34 2.78
N LYS A 96 -13.17 -39.62 1.67
CA LYS A 96 -14.11 -40.74 1.56
C LYS A 96 -13.45 -42.02 1.11
N ASP A 97 -12.53 -41.89 0.17
CA ASP A 97 -11.90 -43.02 -0.49
C ASP A 97 -10.50 -42.64 -0.98
N TYR A 98 -9.64 -43.65 -1.06
CA TYR A 98 -8.28 -43.56 -1.54
C TYR A 98 -7.96 -44.80 -2.38
N SER A 99 -7.54 -44.56 -3.63
CA SER A 99 -7.08 -45.61 -4.54
C SER A 99 -5.63 -45.34 -4.93
N ASP A 100 -4.76 -46.32 -4.69
CA ASP A 100 -3.35 -46.32 -5.08
C ASP A 100 -3.19 -47.16 -6.36
N GLY A 101 -3.40 -46.52 -7.52
CA GLY A 101 -3.20 -47.15 -8.82
C GLY A 101 -1.75 -47.09 -9.28
N GLN A 102 -1.37 -47.93 -10.25
CA GLN A 102 0.01 -47.95 -10.80
C GLN A 102 0.42 -46.64 -11.49
N ALA A 103 -0.53 -45.88 -12.06
CA ALA A 103 -0.26 -44.65 -12.82
C ALA A 103 -0.71 -43.37 -12.09
N SER A 104 -1.72 -43.46 -11.23
CA SER A 104 -2.23 -42.32 -10.48
C SER A 104 -2.81 -42.73 -9.13
N LYS A 105 -2.74 -41.80 -8.19
CA LYS A 105 -3.39 -41.90 -6.87
C LYS A 105 -4.64 -41.05 -6.88
N VAL A 106 -5.76 -41.63 -6.51
CA VAL A 106 -7.06 -40.97 -6.56
C VAL A 106 -7.61 -40.82 -5.14
N ILE A 107 -7.88 -39.58 -4.74
CA ILE A 107 -8.49 -39.24 -3.46
C ILE A 107 -9.90 -38.70 -3.73
N THR A 108 -10.92 -39.37 -3.21
CA THR A 108 -12.29 -38.86 -3.25
C THR A 108 -12.60 -38.16 -1.93
N ILE A 109 -13.09 -36.94 -2.05
CA ILE A 109 -13.20 -35.98 -0.96
C ILE A 109 -14.63 -35.44 -0.93
N LYS A 110 -15.19 -35.22 0.27
CA LYS A 110 -16.57 -34.76 0.48
C LYS A 110 -16.60 -33.45 1.27
N MET A 111 -17.44 -32.52 0.80
CA MET A 111 -17.75 -31.27 1.50
C MET A 111 -18.63 -31.51 2.75
N PRO A 112 -18.58 -30.64 3.78
CA PRO A 112 -19.50 -30.69 4.92
C PRO A 112 -20.95 -30.44 4.49
N ASP A 113 -21.95 -30.74 5.32
CA ASP A 113 -23.38 -30.64 4.96
C ASP A 113 -23.83 -29.25 4.52
N LYS A 114 -23.29 -28.20 5.15
CA LYS A 114 -23.52 -26.81 4.77
C LYS A 114 -22.19 -26.18 4.38
N TYR A 115 -22.15 -25.63 3.18
CA TYR A 115 -20.99 -24.94 2.64
C TYR A 115 -21.43 -23.93 1.59
N ARG A 116 -20.60 -22.91 1.39
CA ARG A 116 -20.68 -22.00 0.25
C ARG A 116 -19.79 -22.52 -0.88
N PRO A 117 -20.03 -22.11 -2.13
CA PRO A 117 -19.20 -22.51 -3.26
C PRO A 117 -17.72 -22.15 -3.03
N VAL A 118 -16.83 -23.10 -3.28
CA VAL A 118 -15.38 -22.96 -3.09
C VAL A 118 -14.68 -22.75 -4.44
N SER A 119 -13.46 -22.19 -4.41
CA SER A 119 -12.68 -21.98 -5.64
C SER A 119 -11.18 -22.25 -5.46
N LEU A 120 -10.81 -22.75 -4.28
CA LEU A 120 -9.44 -23.12 -3.95
C LEU A 120 -9.48 -24.35 -3.06
N ILE A 121 -8.66 -25.34 -3.40
CA ILE A 121 -8.38 -26.50 -2.55
C ILE A 121 -6.91 -26.44 -2.17
N ASN A 122 -6.64 -26.36 -0.87
CA ASN A 122 -5.28 -26.39 -0.34
C ASN A 122 -4.98 -27.77 0.24
N LEU A 123 -3.81 -28.29 -0.11
CA LEU A 123 -3.28 -29.55 0.38
C LEU A 123 -2.21 -29.25 1.42
N ASP A 124 -2.42 -29.71 2.65
CA ASP A 124 -1.40 -29.66 3.69
C ASP A 124 -0.48 -30.87 3.55
N ILE A 125 0.71 -30.64 2.99
CA ILE A 125 1.69 -31.68 2.65
C ILE A 125 2.91 -31.46 3.53
N SER A 126 3.31 -32.43 4.36
CA SER A 126 4.51 -32.25 5.19
C SER A 126 5.82 -32.47 4.42
N ASP A 127 5.76 -33.23 3.32
CA ASP A 127 6.93 -33.54 2.51
C ASP A 127 7.53 -32.29 1.83
N ARG A 128 8.83 -32.39 1.55
CA ARG A 128 9.62 -31.44 0.78
C ARG A 128 10.18 -32.11 -0.47
N ASP A 129 10.61 -31.30 -1.43
CA ASP A 129 11.35 -31.77 -2.61
C ASP A 129 10.54 -32.73 -3.50
N PHE A 130 9.33 -32.31 -3.85
CA PHE A 130 8.43 -33.06 -4.72
C PHE A 130 7.92 -32.21 -5.87
N LYS A 131 7.50 -32.88 -6.94
CA LYS A 131 6.73 -32.29 -8.05
C LYS A 131 5.71 -33.33 -8.49
N LYS A 132 4.44 -32.92 -8.59
CA LYS A 132 3.34 -33.77 -9.09
C LYS A 132 2.42 -32.98 -10.00
N THR A 133 1.89 -33.65 -11.01
CA THR A 133 0.74 -33.13 -11.74
C THR A 133 -0.53 -33.61 -11.06
N VAL A 134 -1.46 -32.70 -10.81
CA VAL A 134 -2.76 -32.99 -10.21
C VAL A 134 -3.89 -32.61 -11.15
N MET A 135 -4.91 -33.45 -11.18
CA MET A 135 -6.20 -33.14 -11.80
C MET A 135 -7.26 -33.09 -10.71
N LEU A 136 -8.06 -32.03 -10.74
CA LEU A 136 -9.16 -31.85 -9.82
C LEU A 136 -10.47 -31.95 -10.59
N TYR A 137 -11.34 -32.84 -10.13
CA TYR A 137 -12.69 -33.00 -10.66
C TYR A 137 -13.74 -32.68 -9.59
N GLY A 138 -14.91 -32.19 -10.03
CA GLY A 138 -16.08 -31.95 -9.20
C GLY A 138 -17.26 -32.84 -9.58
N SER A 139 -18.05 -33.24 -8.59
CA SER A 139 -19.28 -34.02 -8.80
C SER A 139 -20.34 -33.71 -7.74
N HIS A 140 -21.61 -33.73 -8.14
CA HIS A 140 -22.74 -33.65 -7.21
C HIS A 140 -23.16 -35.04 -6.71
N ASP A 141 -22.88 -36.11 -7.46
CA ASP A 141 -23.49 -37.43 -7.30
C ASP A 141 -22.51 -38.62 -7.28
N GLN A 142 -21.21 -38.35 -7.41
CA GLN A 142 -20.12 -39.33 -7.57
C GLN A 142 -20.17 -40.17 -8.86
N LYS A 143 -21.11 -39.91 -9.77
CA LYS A 143 -21.25 -40.65 -11.04
C LYS A 143 -20.70 -39.85 -12.21
N LYS A 144 -21.10 -38.58 -12.32
CA LYS A 144 -20.59 -37.65 -13.34
C LYS A 144 -19.56 -36.73 -12.73
N TRP A 145 -18.43 -36.58 -13.40
CA TRP A 145 -17.28 -35.80 -12.92
C TRP A 145 -16.85 -34.78 -13.97
N ASP A 146 -16.83 -33.51 -13.57
CA ASP A 146 -16.40 -32.41 -14.40
C ASP A 146 -14.97 -32.00 -14.04
N LEU A 147 -14.08 -31.87 -15.02
CA LEU A 147 -12.71 -31.42 -14.80
C LEU A 147 -12.70 -29.92 -14.44
N LEU A 148 -12.17 -29.59 -13.27
CA LEU A 148 -12.11 -28.21 -12.76
C LEU A 148 -10.75 -27.57 -12.95
N ALA A 149 -9.67 -28.34 -12.79
CA ALA A 149 -8.31 -27.85 -12.93
C ALA A 149 -7.32 -28.98 -13.26
N ARG A 150 -6.26 -28.62 -13.98
CA ARG A 150 -5.05 -29.42 -14.18
C ARG A 150 -3.86 -28.53 -13.81
N GLU A 151 -3.18 -28.83 -12.72
CA GLU A 151 -2.09 -28.01 -12.19
C GLU A 151 -0.90 -28.85 -11.76
N ALA A 152 0.27 -28.21 -11.59
CA ALA A 152 1.37 -28.80 -10.83
C ALA A 152 1.33 -28.33 -9.36
N ILE A 153 1.61 -29.26 -8.45
CA ILE A 153 1.99 -28.98 -7.07
C ILE A 153 3.46 -29.36 -6.90
N TYR A 154 4.19 -28.57 -6.11
CA TYR A 154 5.62 -28.79 -5.91
C TYR A 154 6.12 -28.13 -4.63
N ASP A 155 7.24 -28.64 -4.17
CA ASP A 155 8.08 -28.03 -3.15
C ASP A 155 9.53 -28.20 -3.59
N PHE A 156 10.27 -27.09 -3.65
CA PHE A 156 11.72 -27.07 -3.86
C PHE A 156 12.41 -26.34 -2.70
N SER A 157 11.75 -26.31 -1.53
CA SER A 157 12.13 -25.51 -0.37
C SER A 157 13.49 -25.87 0.21
N SER A 158 14.06 -27.05 -0.11
CA SER A 158 15.44 -27.39 0.26
C SER A 158 16.49 -26.57 -0.49
N GLN A 159 16.16 -26.04 -1.67
CA GLN A 159 17.10 -25.32 -2.53
C GLN A 159 16.74 -23.83 -2.66
N VAL A 160 15.45 -23.55 -2.86
CA VAL A 160 14.92 -22.20 -3.07
C VAL A 160 13.57 -22.09 -2.37
N ALA A 161 13.18 -20.90 -1.91
CA ALA A 161 11.90 -20.67 -1.23
C ALA A 161 10.71 -20.72 -2.20
N LEU A 162 10.48 -21.90 -2.80
CA LEU A 162 9.51 -22.15 -3.86
C LEU A 162 8.64 -23.34 -3.50
N ARG A 163 7.36 -23.09 -3.26
CA ARG A 163 6.40 -24.10 -2.86
C ARG A 163 4.99 -23.71 -3.30
N LYS A 164 4.26 -24.68 -3.84
CA LYS A 164 2.85 -24.55 -4.21
C LYS A 164 2.10 -25.85 -3.90
N THR A 165 1.14 -25.74 -2.99
CA THR A 165 0.26 -26.84 -2.59
C THR A 165 -1.23 -26.50 -2.72
N GLU A 166 -1.52 -25.38 -3.38
CA GLU A 166 -2.87 -24.90 -3.67
C GLU A 166 -3.26 -25.25 -5.11
N ILE A 167 -4.52 -25.63 -5.29
CA ILE A 167 -5.16 -25.86 -6.59
C ILE A 167 -6.27 -24.82 -6.75
N LYS A 168 -6.18 -23.98 -7.79
CA LYS A 168 -7.14 -22.89 -8.03
C LYS A 168 -8.06 -23.27 -9.18
N PHE A 169 -9.34 -22.94 -9.05
CA PHE A 169 -10.35 -23.27 -10.06
C PHE A 169 -11.48 -22.24 -10.05
N ASN A 170 -12.35 -22.29 -11.06
CA ASN A 170 -13.55 -21.44 -11.07
C ASN A 170 -14.48 -21.83 -9.92
N LYS A 171 -15.07 -20.83 -9.25
CA LYS A 171 -15.97 -21.04 -8.10
C LYS A 171 -17.06 -22.06 -8.44
N ALA A 172 -17.19 -23.10 -7.61
CA ALA A 172 -18.09 -24.22 -7.83
C ALA A 172 -18.63 -24.77 -6.50
N ASP A 173 -19.81 -25.40 -6.55
CA ASP A 173 -20.59 -25.87 -5.40
C ASP A 173 -20.75 -27.40 -5.35
N PHE A 174 -19.81 -28.13 -5.95
CA PHE A 174 -19.81 -29.59 -5.95
C PHE A 174 -19.78 -30.18 -4.54
N ARG A 175 -20.53 -31.27 -4.34
CA ARG A 175 -20.56 -31.99 -3.06
C ARG A 175 -19.31 -32.86 -2.87
N TYR A 176 -18.80 -33.39 -3.96
CA TYR A 176 -17.68 -34.31 -4.01
C TYR A 176 -16.59 -33.75 -4.92
N TYR A 177 -15.35 -33.90 -4.50
CA TYR A 177 -14.18 -33.59 -5.28
C TYR A 177 -13.34 -34.84 -5.43
N ARG A 178 -12.70 -35.01 -6.58
CA ARG A 178 -11.75 -36.09 -6.83
C ARG A 178 -10.44 -35.47 -7.23
N LEU A 179 -9.42 -35.71 -6.41
CA LEU A 179 -8.07 -35.31 -6.67
C LEU A 179 -7.31 -36.52 -7.23
N GLU A 180 -6.91 -36.43 -8.48
CA GLU A 180 -6.03 -37.40 -9.11
C GLU A 180 -4.60 -36.84 -9.13
N ILE A 181 -3.70 -37.53 -8.46
CA ILE A 181 -2.27 -37.22 -8.39
C ILE A 181 -1.58 -38.17 -9.36
N ILE A 182 -1.09 -37.62 -10.46
CA ILE A 182 -0.41 -38.37 -11.50
C ILE A 182 1.04 -38.58 -11.05
N ASP A 183 1.44 -39.85 -10.95
CA ASP A 183 2.85 -40.20 -10.82
C ASP A 183 3.49 -40.09 -12.21
N ASP A 184 4.69 -39.51 -12.31
CA ASP A 184 5.40 -39.43 -13.60
C ASP A 184 5.48 -40.83 -14.21
N ASP A 185 5.01 -40.94 -15.46
CA ASP A 185 4.90 -42.19 -16.21
C ASP A 185 6.24 -42.93 -16.19
N THR A 186 6.26 -44.15 -15.65
CA THR A 186 7.45 -45.01 -15.58
C THR A 186 8.07 -45.32 -16.96
N SER A 187 7.36 -45.06 -18.05
CA SER A 187 7.83 -45.25 -19.43
C SER A 187 8.60 -44.06 -20.02
N VAL A 188 8.46 -42.86 -19.42
CA VAL A 188 9.30 -41.70 -19.71
C VAL A 188 10.29 -41.60 -18.55
N LYS A 189 11.60 -41.64 -18.79
CA LYS A 189 12.57 -41.37 -17.71
C LYS A 189 12.14 -40.07 -17.03
N PRO A 190 11.73 -40.09 -15.75
CA PRO A 190 11.38 -38.85 -15.09
C PRO A 190 12.60 -37.94 -15.24
N GLU A 191 12.41 -36.67 -15.57
CA GLU A 191 13.45 -35.68 -15.32
C GLU A 191 13.61 -35.62 -13.79
N LYS A 192 14.32 -36.62 -13.23
CA LYS A 192 14.69 -36.77 -11.81
C LYS A 192 15.55 -35.61 -11.32
N SER A 193 15.94 -34.76 -12.25
CA SER A 193 16.63 -33.53 -12.01
C SER A 193 16.04 -32.45 -12.89
N ILE A 194 15.53 -31.38 -12.28
CA ILE A 194 15.41 -30.11 -12.99
C ILE A 194 16.80 -29.51 -12.96
N LYS A 195 17.49 -29.49 -14.11
CA LYS A 195 18.79 -28.84 -14.27
C LYS A 195 18.60 -27.60 -15.13
N LEU A 196 18.48 -26.47 -14.48
CA LEU A 196 18.46 -25.17 -15.12
C LEU A 196 19.81 -24.52 -14.86
N LYS A 197 20.61 -24.41 -15.93
CA LYS A 197 21.88 -23.70 -15.91
C LYS A 197 21.75 -22.46 -16.78
N TYR A 198 21.76 -21.30 -16.15
CA TYR A 198 21.71 -20.01 -16.83
C TYR A 198 22.56 -19.02 -16.05
N GLU A 199 23.58 -18.44 -16.69
CA GLU A 199 24.54 -17.47 -16.15
C GLU A 199 24.47 -17.21 -14.62
N GLY A 200 25.28 -17.93 -13.84
CA GLY A 200 25.33 -17.77 -12.37
C GLY A 200 24.21 -18.44 -11.57
N LEU A 201 23.13 -18.87 -12.23
CA LEU A 201 22.08 -19.72 -11.68
C LEU A 201 22.37 -21.17 -12.09
N ASP A 202 22.77 -21.97 -11.12
CA ASP A 202 22.77 -23.43 -11.23
C ASP A 202 21.65 -23.96 -10.34
N PHE A 203 20.44 -23.99 -10.88
CA PHE A 203 19.33 -24.65 -10.22
C PHE A 203 19.33 -26.10 -10.66
N SER A 204 19.82 -26.94 -9.78
CA SER A 204 19.85 -28.38 -9.97
C SER A 204 19.02 -29.02 -8.86
N ALA A 205 17.70 -29.12 -9.06
CA ALA A 205 16.84 -29.93 -8.21
C ALA A 205 17.00 -31.40 -8.58
N SER A 206 18.11 -32.01 -8.18
CA SER A 206 18.35 -33.45 -8.24
C SER A 206 17.72 -34.16 -7.04
N ASN A 207 17.25 -35.39 -7.24
CA ASN A 207 16.50 -36.18 -6.26
C ASN A 207 15.08 -35.64 -6.03
N LEU A 208 14.40 -35.21 -7.09
CA LEU A 208 12.94 -35.22 -7.09
C LEU A 208 12.51 -36.67 -7.00
N GLU A 209 12.39 -37.14 -5.78
CA GLU A 209 11.94 -38.49 -5.51
C GLU A 209 10.46 -38.55 -5.88
N ASN A 210 10.09 -39.61 -6.57
CA ASN A 210 8.71 -39.99 -6.71
C ASN A 210 8.20 -40.51 -5.35
N LYS A 211 8.09 -39.60 -4.35
CA LYS A 211 7.66 -39.92 -2.99
C LYS A 211 6.15 -40.07 -2.95
N LYS A 212 5.69 -40.95 -2.07
CA LYS A 212 4.30 -40.90 -1.60
C LYS A 212 4.14 -39.63 -0.79
N LEU A 213 3.18 -38.79 -1.17
CA LEU A 213 2.89 -37.54 -0.48
C LEU A 213 2.01 -37.81 0.75
N HIS A 214 2.44 -37.31 1.89
CA HIS A 214 1.72 -37.30 3.15
C HIS A 214 0.84 -36.04 3.21
N ILE A 215 -0.37 -36.17 2.66
CA ILE A 215 -1.41 -35.14 2.76
C ILE A 215 -2.09 -35.31 4.11
N THR A 216 -1.82 -34.39 5.04
CA THR A 216 -2.37 -34.44 6.40
C THR A 216 -3.77 -33.84 6.49
N LYS A 217 -4.05 -32.86 5.62
CA LYS A 217 -5.32 -32.14 5.61
C LYS A 217 -5.63 -31.63 4.21
N ILE A 218 -6.90 -31.69 3.83
CA ILE A 218 -7.42 -31.02 2.64
C ILE A 218 -8.45 -29.99 3.07
N THR A 219 -8.26 -28.76 2.61
CA THR A 219 -9.16 -27.64 2.93
C THR A 219 -9.74 -27.04 1.67
N GLY A 220 -11.07 -26.98 1.59
CA GLY A 220 -11.78 -26.18 0.61
C GLY A 220 -11.95 -24.77 1.14
N ILE A 221 -11.61 -23.77 0.34
CA ILE A 221 -11.71 -22.37 0.73
C ILE A 221 -12.72 -21.70 -0.19
N THR A 222 -13.67 -20.96 0.38
CA THR A 222 -14.49 -20.03 -0.40
C THR A 222 -13.52 -18.99 -0.92
N GLY A 223 -13.11 -19.13 -2.19
CA GLY A 223 -12.21 -18.12 -2.72
C GLY A 223 -12.94 -16.79 -2.78
N PRO A 224 -12.18 -15.68 -2.80
CA PRO A 224 -12.78 -14.39 -3.03
C PRO A 224 -13.62 -14.49 -4.29
N ARG A 225 -14.79 -13.84 -4.31
CA ARG A 225 -15.49 -13.58 -5.56
C ARG A 225 -14.44 -13.09 -6.57
N LYS A 226 -14.46 -13.57 -7.81
CA LYS A 226 -13.57 -13.04 -8.87
C LYS A 226 -13.68 -11.51 -8.96
N ASP A 227 -14.79 -10.99 -8.46
CA ASP A 227 -15.14 -9.59 -8.21
C ASP A 227 -14.62 -9.03 -6.87
N ASN A 228 -13.48 -9.49 -6.33
CA ASN A 228 -12.69 -8.73 -5.37
C ASN A 228 -12.15 -7.49 -6.11
N VAL A 229 -13.04 -6.54 -6.42
CA VAL A 229 -12.77 -5.39 -7.27
C VAL A 229 -12.02 -4.32 -6.46
N ARG A 230 -10.84 -4.66 -5.93
CA ARG A 230 -9.83 -3.63 -5.75
C ARG A 230 -9.57 -3.10 -7.15
N VAL A 231 -10.13 -1.92 -7.45
CA VAL A 231 -9.80 -1.24 -8.70
C VAL A 231 -8.41 -0.70 -8.49
N TYR A 232 -7.45 -1.19 -9.27
CA TYR A 232 -6.08 -0.72 -9.18
C TYR A 232 -5.84 0.39 -10.20
N ASP A 233 -5.05 1.38 -9.79
CA ASP A 233 -4.34 2.27 -10.70
C ASP A 233 -2.89 1.80 -10.84
N GLU A 234 -2.29 2.14 -11.97
CA GLU A 234 -0.90 1.82 -12.25
C GLU A 234 -0.12 2.98 -12.84
N LYS A 235 1.20 2.94 -12.65
CA LYS A 235 2.17 3.78 -13.37
C LYS A 235 3.41 2.98 -13.69
N SER A 236 3.80 3.00 -14.96
CA SER A 236 5.02 2.36 -15.45
C SER A 236 6.16 3.38 -15.55
N PHE A 237 7.34 2.95 -15.15
CA PHE A 237 8.60 3.67 -15.27
C PHE A 237 9.47 2.90 -16.25
N THR A 238 9.91 3.56 -17.32
CA THR A 238 10.78 2.98 -18.37
C THR A 238 12.18 3.59 -18.38
N ALA A 239 12.37 4.72 -17.69
CA ALA A 239 13.64 5.39 -17.54
C ALA A 239 14.00 5.48 -16.05
N PHE A 240 15.05 4.79 -15.65
CA PHE A 240 15.58 4.79 -14.30
C PHE A 240 17.07 4.41 -14.31
N PRO A 241 17.89 5.01 -13.43
CA PRO A 241 19.29 4.64 -13.32
C PRO A 241 19.41 3.24 -12.72
N VAL A 242 20.22 2.40 -13.34
CA VAL A 242 20.58 1.07 -12.85
C VAL A 242 22.07 1.09 -12.56
N ASN A 243 22.44 0.98 -11.29
CA ASN A 243 23.83 0.98 -10.84
C ASN A 243 24.18 -0.33 -10.14
N LEU A 244 25.47 -0.63 -10.03
CA LEU A 244 25.97 -1.69 -9.16
C LEU A 244 26.57 -1.07 -7.91
N ASP A 245 26.24 -1.62 -6.74
CA ASP A 245 26.91 -1.25 -5.50
C ASP A 245 28.29 -1.92 -5.36
N LYS A 246 28.93 -1.70 -4.21
CA LYS A 246 30.27 -2.23 -3.88
C LYS A 246 30.31 -3.76 -3.88
N ASP A 247 29.18 -4.39 -3.54
CA ASP A 247 28.99 -5.84 -3.49
C ASP A 247 28.41 -6.39 -4.80
N ARG A 248 28.36 -5.55 -5.85
CA ARG A 248 27.82 -5.85 -7.19
C ARG A 248 26.31 -6.15 -7.21
N ASN A 249 25.55 -5.72 -6.22
CA ASN A 249 24.09 -5.77 -6.25
C ASN A 249 23.53 -4.68 -7.17
N THR A 250 22.42 -4.97 -7.84
CA THR A 250 21.75 -3.97 -8.67
C THR A 250 20.95 -3.02 -7.79
N VAL A 251 21.20 -1.71 -7.93
CA VAL A 251 20.50 -0.66 -7.20
C VAL A 251 19.80 0.27 -8.18
N ILE A 252 18.49 0.44 -7.98
CA ILE A 252 17.62 1.28 -8.79
C ILE A 252 16.99 2.34 -7.90
N PHE A 253 17.11 3.61 -8.31
CA PHE A 253 16.51 4.75 -7.62
C PHE A 253 15.32 5.28 -8.44
N LEU A 254 14.18 5.46 -7.78
CA LEU A 254 12.93 5.93 -8.40
C LEU A 254 12.33 7.10 -7.61
N GLU A 255 12.10 8.23 -8.26
CA GLU A 255 11.24 9.30 -7.74
C GLU A 255 9.79 9.03 -8.18
N ALA A 256 9.14 8.09 -7.51
CA ALA A 256 7.79 7.69 -7.90
C ALA A 256 6.72 8.64 -7.36
N GLY A 257 6.87 9.15 -6.12
CA GLY A 257 5.84 9.99 -5.48
C GLY A 257 4.49 9.31 -5.31
N LEU A 258 4.43 7.97 -5.31
CA LEU A 258 3.19 7.18 -5.33
C LEU A 258 3.23 6.09 -4.25
N PRO A 259 2.09 5.63 -3.73
CA PRO A 259 2.02 4.37 -2.97
C PRO A 259 2.20 3.16 -3.89
N PHE A 260 2.34 1.98 -3.31
CA PHE A 260 2.26 0.73 -4.06
C PHE A 260 1.67 -0.39 -3.19
N ASP A 261 0.93 -1.28 -3.82
CA ASP A 261 0.53 -2.60 -3.31
C ASP A 261 1.37 -3.69 -3.98
N LYS A 262 1.69 -3.49 -5.25
CA LYS A 262 2.58 -4.35 -6.02
C LYS A 262 3.54 -3.54 -6.88
N ILE A 263 4.77 -4.02 -6.99
CA ILE A 263 5.77 -3.56 -7.95
C ILE A 263 6.01 -4.70 -8.92
N PHE A 264 5.65 -4.53 -10.18
CA PHE A 264 5.95 -5.47 -11.26
C PHE A 264 7.25 -5.07 -11.95
N PHE A 265 8.04 -6.08 -12.31
CA PHE A 265 9.27 -5.93 -13.06
C PHE A 265 9.10 -6.63 -14.42
N ASP A 266 9.29 -5.88 -15.50
CA ASP A 266 9.41 -6.45 -16.83
C ASP A 266 10.87 -6.86 -17.05
N ILE A 267 11.14 -8.18 -17.02
CA ILE A 267 12.47 -8.77 -16.99
C ILE A 267 12.65 -9.64 -18.24
N SER A 268 13.70 -9.37 -19.02
CA SER A 268 14.01 -10.15 -20.23
C SER A 268 14.62 -11.52 -19.92
N ASN A 269 15.28 -11.67 -18.77
CA ASN A 269 15.95 -12.92 -18.41
C ASN A 269 14.91 -14.05 -18.23
N PRO A 270 15.08 -15.19 -18.94
CA PRO A 270 14.12 -16.29 -18.86
C PRO A 270 14.18 -17.09 -17.56
N TYR A 271 15.29 -17.01 -16.83
CA TYR A 271 15.51 -17.74 -15.57
C TYR A 271 16.14 -16.81 -14.54
N TYR A 272 15.51 -16.70 -13.38
CA TYR A 272 16.11 -15.97 -12.27
C TYR A 272 15.47 -16.35 -10.94
N HIS A 273 16.25 -16.19 -9.88
CA HIS A 273 15.77 -16.07 -8.52
C HIS A 273 16.60 -14.98 -7.86
N ARG A 274 15.95 -13.93 -7.35
CA ARG A 274 16.62 -12.80 -6.71
C ARG A 274 15.86 -12.39 -5.48
N GLU A 275 16.62 -12.08 -4.42
CA GLU A 275 16.10 -11.33 -3.29
C GLU A 275 16.10 -9.84 -3.64
N ILE A 276 15.00 -9.17 -3.30
CA ILE A 276 14.80 -7.75 -3.47
C ILE A 276 14.61 -7.13 -2.09
N SER A 277 15.30 -6.03 -1.83
CA SER A 277 15.05 -5.15 -0.70
C SER A 277 14.55 -3.79 -1.17
N ILE A 278 13.48 -3.30 -0.57
CA ILE A 278 12.90 -1.99 -0.85
C ILE A 278 13.25 -1.04 0.29
N TYR A 279 13.75 0.13 -0.06
CA TYR A 279 14.02 1.23 0.84
C TYR A 279 13.27 2.48 0.36
N VAL A 280 12.95 3.38 1.28
CA VAL A 280 12.18 4.60 0.98
C VAL A 280 12.83 5.83 1.60
N SER A 281 12.59 6.99 1.00
CA SER A 281 13.09 8.28 1.51
C SER A 281 12.16 9.43 1.12
N ASP A 282 12.10 10.45 1.98
CA ASP A 282 11.44 11.72 1.70
C ASP A 282 12.35 12.72 0.96
N THR A 283 13.69 12.59 1.13
CA THR A 283 14.67 13.57 0.61
C THR A 283 15.49 13.08 -0.58
N GLY A 284 15.57 11.77 -0.79
CA GLY A 284 16.38 11.18 -1.87
C GLY A 284 17.89 11.18 -1.61
N ARG A 285 18.35 11.73 -0.48
CA ARG A 285 19.76 11.64 -0.07
C ARG A 285 20.12 10.22 0.34
N GLU A 286 21.33 9.79 0.03
CA GLU A 286 21.79 8.40 0.22
C GLU A 286 21.62 7.90 1.66
N ASP A 287 21.93 8.75 2.65
CA ASP A 287 21.82 8.49 4.09
C ASP A 287 20.38 8.49 4.62
N SER A 288 19.42 9.02 3.85
CA SER A 288 18.03 9.15 4.26
C SER A 288 17.15 7.95 3.89
N TYR A 289 17.70 6.97 3.17
CA TYR A 289 16.96 5.77 2.78
C TYR A 289 16.81 4.81 3.96
N ARG A 290 15.56 4.56 4.36
CA ARG A 290 15.19 3.60 5.40
C ARG A 290 14.66 2.31 4.80
N PHE A 291 15.04 1.18 5.38
CA PHE A 291 14.53 -0.13 4.97
C PHE A 291 13.01 -0.18 5.15
N LEU A 292 12.30 -0.67 4.15
CA LEU A 292 10.85 -0.88 4.20
C LEU A 292 10.55 -2.37 4.36
N THR A 293 11.05 -3.19 3.44
CA THR A 293 10.70 -4.61 3.35
C THR A 293 11.61 -5.37 2.38
N ARG A 294 11.55 -6.70 2.40
CA ARG A 294 12.29 -7.59 1.50
C ARG A 294 11.43 -8.76 1.03
N GLY A 295 11.81 -9.38 -0.08
CA GLY A 295 11.24 -10.63 -0.56
C GLY A 295 11.83 -11.03 -1.92
N SER A 296 11.32 -12.12 -2.50
CA SER A 296 11.90 -12.69 -3.72
C SER A 296 11.04 -12.49 -4.96
N ILE A 297 11.72 -12.35 -6.10
CA ILE A 297 11.18 -12.53 -7.45
C ILE A 297 11.87 -13.72 -8.11
N TYR A 298 11.13 -14.42 -8.97
CA TYR A 298 11.67 -15.56 -9.67
C TYR A 298 10.92 -15.89 -10.97
N SER A 299 11.60 -16.58 -11.86
CA SER A 299 11.02 -17.23 -13.03
C SER A 299 11.70 -18.57 -13.25
N PHE A 300 10.89 -19.63 -13.28
CA PHE A 300 11.32 -21.00 -13.55
C PHE A 300 10.34 -21.62 -14.57
N PRO A 301 10.79 -21.96 -15.79
CA PRO A 301 10.00 -22.81 -16.66
C PRO A 301 10.18 -24.26 -16.19
N LEU A 302 9.10 -24.82 -15.65
CA LEU A 302 9.04 -26.21 -15.21
C LEU A 302 8.39 -27.01 -16.34
N SER A 303 9.08 -27.98 -16.95
CA SER A 303 8.63 -28.84 -18.07
C SER A 303 7.11 -28.83 -18.33
N GLY A 304 6.64 -27.94 -19.23
CA GLY A 304 5.22 -27.77 -19.62
C GLY A 304 4.40 -26.67 -18.91
N MET A 305 4.92 -26.03 -17.87
CA MET A 305 4.28 -24.93 -17.11
C MET A 305 5.34 -23.87 -16.73
N SER A 306 5.12 -22.60 -17.10
CA SER A 306 5.97 -21.51 -16.63
C SER A 306 5.45 -20.97 -15.31
N GLU A 307 6.27 -21.01 -14.26
CA GLU A 307 5.99 -20.30 -13.02
C GLU A 307 6.82 -19.03 -12.95
N THR A 308 6.14 -17.89 -12.93
CA THR A 308 6.80 -16.59 -12.84
C THR A 308 6.14 -15.74 -11.77
N LYS A 309 6.97 -15.26 -10.85
CA LYS A 309 6.65 -14.21 -9.88
C LYS A 309 7.60 -13.05 -10.15
N ASN A 310 7.27 -12.25 -11.15
CA ASN A 310 7.99 -11.02 -11.52
C ASN A 310 7.47 -9.79 -10.77
N TYR A 311 6.84 -9.98 -9.61
CA TYR A 311 6.29 -8.89 -8.82
C TYR A 311 6.63 -9.05 -7.34
N PHE A 312 6.76 -7.90 -6.70
CA PHE A 312 6.87 -7.76 -5.26
C PHE A 312 5.55 -7.22 -4.72
N ALA A 313 4.97 -7.85 -3.69
CA ALA A 313 3.69 -7.44 -3.11
C ALA A 313 3.88 -7.00 -1.65
N TYR A 314 3.50 -5.77 -1.35
CA TYR A 314 3.53 -5.16 -0.03
C TYR A 314 2.74 -3.85 -0.06
N GLN A 315 1.91 -3.59 0.95
CA GLN A 315 1.13 -2.35 1.02
C GLN A 315 1.99 -1.22 1.61
N SER A 316 2.46 -0.32 0.74
CA SER A 316 3.23 0.86 1.12
C SER A 316 2.41 2.13 0.97
N SER A 317 2.43 2.96 2.01
CA SER A 317 2.03 4.38 1.90
C SER A 317 2.87 5.12 0.85
N LYS A 318 2.38 6.28 0.40
CA LYS A 318 3.12 7.15 -0.53
C LYS A 318 4.49 7.51 0.05
N GLN A 319 5.53 7.39 -0.77
CA GLN A 319 6.88 7.91 -0.52
C GLN A 319 7.38 8.64 -1.76
N LYS A 320 8.22 9.67 -1.57
CA LYS A 320 8.75 10.45 -2.69
C LYS A 320 9.80 9.65 -3.47
N TYR A 321 10.75 9.04 -2.76
CA TYR A 321 11.84 8.28 -3.34
C TYR A 321 11.83 6.83 -2.88
N TYR A 322 12.11 5.93 -3.82
CA TYR A 322 12.28 4.50 -3.61
C TYR A 322 13.68 4.08 -4.05
N LYS A 323 14.31 3.18 -3.30
CA LYS A 323 15.53 2.48 -3.68
C LYS A 323 15.22 0.98 -3.68
N ILE A 324 15.32 0.36 -4.85
CA ILE A 324 15.14 -1.08 -5.06
C ILE A 324 16.53 -1.68 -5.19
N MET A 325 16.87 -2.58 -4.29
CA MET A 325 18.13 -3.31 -4.29
C MET A 325 17.86 -4.77 -4.63
N ILE A 326 18.53 -5.30 -5.65
CA ILE A 326 18.42 -6.68 -6.10
C ILE A 326 19.75 -7.36 -5.85
N GLU A 327 19.75 -8.39 -5.01
CA GLU A 327 20.96 -9.13 -4.65
C GLU A 327 21.38 -10.04 -5.81
N ASN A 328 22.44 -9.67 -6.52
CA ASN A 328 22.93 -10.44 -7.67
C ASN A 328 23.75 -11.66 -7.25
N ARG A 329 24.45 -11.56 -6.11
CA ARG A 329 25.46 -12.55 -5.70
C ARG A 329 26.49 -12.73 -6.84
N ASN A 330 26.73 -13.98 -7.27
CA ASN A 330 27.62 -14.29 -8.39
C ASN A 330 26.91 -14.32 -9.76
N ASN A 331 25.63 -13.96 -9.82
CA ASN A 331 24.88 -13.91 -11.07
C ASN A 331 25.09 -12.57 -11.80
N PRO A 332 24.93 -12.51 -13.13
CA PRO A 332 24.80 -11.24 -13.82
C PRO A 332 23.55 -10.47 -13.34
N PRO A 333 23.61 -9.12 -13.42
CA PRO A 333 22.44 -8.26 -13.22
C PRO A 333 21.27 -8.64 -14.12
N LEU A 334 20.04 -8.51 -13.61
CA LEU A 334 18.84 -8.69 -14.42
C LEU A 334 18.64 -7.52 -15.40
N GLU A 335 18.20 -7.83 -16.62
CA GLU A 335 17.80 -6.87 -17.63
C GLU A 335 16.33 -6.46 -17.39
N ILE A 336 16.14 -5.34 -16.70
CA ILE A 336 14.82 -4.80 -16.34
C ILE A 336 14.44 -3.71 -17.33
N LYS A 337 13.40 -3.95 -18.13
CA LYS A 337 12.89 -3.02 -19.15
C LYS A 337 11.98 -1.95 -18.57
N SER A 338 11.14 -2.34 -17.62
CA SER A 338 10.22 -1.41 -16.96
C SER A 338 9.89 -1.87 -15.55
N ILE A 339 9.52 -0.90 -14.72
CA ILE A 339 9.02 -1.11 -13.36
C ILE A 339 7.63 -0.51 -13.29
N LYS A 340 6.64 -1.27 -12.87
CA LYS A 340 5.25 -0.81 -12.77
C LYS A 340 4.75 -0.86 -11.35
N PHE A 341 4.37 0.29 -10.82
CA PHE A 341 3.70 0.39 -9.53
C PHE A 341 2.21 0.20 -9.74
N LEU A 342 1.58 -0.61 -8.90
CA LEU A 342 0.15 -0.87 -8.86
C LEU A 342 -0.34 -0.57 -7.44
N TRP A 343 -1.39 0.24 -7.27
CA TRP A 343 -1.97 0.58 -5.96
C TRP A 343 -3.49 0.65 -6.05
N VAL A 344 -4.19 0.49 -4.92
CA VAL A 344 -5.67 0.60 -4.92
C VAL A 344 -6.07 2.03 -5.26
N ARG A 345 -6.90 2.20 -6.29
CA ARG A 345 -7.47 3.48 -6.71
C ARG A 345 -8.13 4.16 -5.53
N LYS A 346 -7.89 5.45 -5.35
CA LYS A 346 -8.56 6.26 -4.35
C LYS A 346 -9.61 7.15 -5.00
N ASN A 347 -10.75 7.30 -4.36
CA ASN A 347 -11.78 8.23 -4.77
C ASN A 347 -12.12 9.16 -3.62
N LEU A 348 -12.34 10.44 -3.93
CA LEU A 348 -12.86 11.43 -3.02
C LEU A 348 -14.39 11.50 -3.19
N TYR A 349 -15.11 11.54 -2.07
CA TYR A 349 -16.56 11.68 -2.04
C TYR A 349 -16.96 12.94 -1.28
N PHE A 350 -17.89 13.72 -1.83
CA PHE A 350 -18.43 14.92 -1.18
C PHE A 350 -19.90 15.13 -1.57
N VAL A 351 -20.65 15.88 -0.76
CA VAL A 351 -22.05 16.22 -1.04
C VAL A 351 -22.15 17.69 -1.39
N SER A 352 -22.79 18.00 -2.52
CA SER A 352 -23.12 19.36 -2.92
C SER A 352 -24.47 19.76 -2.31
N LEU A 353 -24.51 20.52 -1.21
CA LEU A 353 -25.72 20.70 -0.38
C LEU A 353 -26.58 21.95 -0.67
N ASN A 354 -26.03 22.98 -1.32
CA ASN A 354 -26.68 24.29 -1.38
C ASN A 354 -27.15 24.67 -2.78
N LYS A 355 -26.21 24.90 -3.68
CA LYS A 355 -26.45 25.43 -5.02
C LYS A 355 -25.58 24.68 -6.01
N PRO A 356 -26.03 24.53 -7.27
CA PRO A 356 -25.14 24.17 -8.35
C PRO A 356 -23.91 25.07 -8.33
N SER A 357 -22.73 24.47 -8.20
CA SER A 357 -21.49 25.22 -8.04
C SER A 357 -20.35 24.50 -8.73
N LYS A 358 -19.32 25.26 -9.10
CA LYS A 358 -18.03 24.71 -9.47
C LYS A 358 -17.20 24.49 -8.22
N TYR A 359 -16.34 23.49 -8.26
CA TYR A 359 -15.47 23.13 -7.17
C TYR A 359 -14.03 23.02 -7.65
N SER A 360 -13.10 23.24 -6.73
CA SER A 360 -11.66 23.10 -6.98
C SER A 360 -11.01 22.27 -5.88
N LEU A 361 -10.22 21.28 -6.28
CA LEU A 361 -9.33 20.54 -5.41
C LEU A 361 -7.99 21.25 -5.34
N CYS A 362 -7.58 21.65 -4.14
CA CYS A 362 -6.30 22.32 -3.91
C CYS A 362 -5.42 21.50 -2.95
N PHE A 363 -4.12 21.43 -3.23
CA PHE A 363 -3.14 20.60 -2.52
C PHE A 363 -1.70 21.13 -2.74
N GLY A 364 -0.70 20.48 -2.14
CA GLY A 364 0.70 20.89 -2.19
C GLY A 364 1.12 21.78 -1.02
N ASN A 365 0.51 21.60 0.15
CA ASN A 365 0.92 22.27 1.39
C ASN A 365 1.20 21.25 2.50
N SER A 366 2.45 20.78 2.58
CA SER A 366 2.89 19.76 3.53
C SER A 366 2.79 20.17 5.01
N THR A 367 2.57 21.45 5.32
CA THR A 367 2.46 21.95 6.70
C THR A 367 1.06 21.80 7.30
N VAL A 368 0.06 21.49 6.47
CA VAL A 368 -1.34 21.39 6.88
C VAL A 368 -1.68 19.97 7.34
N SER A 369 -2.47 19.87 8.42
CA SER A 369 -2.95 18.60 8.94
C SER A 369 -4.13 18.03 8.13
N ARG A 370 -4.33 16.72 8.22
CA ARG A 370 -5.50 16.05 7.63
C ARG A 370 -6.79 16.66 8.19
N PRO A 371 -7.79 17.00 7.34
CA PRO A 371 -9.06 17.47 7.84
C PRO A 371 -9.86 16.30 8.43
N ASN A 372 -10.71 16.58 9.42
CA ASN A 372 -11.60 15.61 10.04
C ASN A 372 -13.04 16.11 9.91
N TYR A 373 -13.83 15.48 9.04
CA TYR A 373 -15.22 15.85 8.79
C TYR A 373 -16.16 14.72 9.17
N ASP A 374 -17.38 15.10 9.58
CA ASP A 374 -18.44 14.15 9.93
C ASP A 374 -18.91 13.29 8.76
N LEU A 375 -18.64 13.71 7.51
CA LEU A 375 -19.03 12.95 6.31
C LEU A 375 -18.51 11.52 6.33
N ALA A 376 -17.34 11.27 6.95
CA ALA A 376 -16.76 9.94 7.09
C ALA A 376 -17.63 8.97 7.91
N SER A 377 -18.54 9.48 8.74
CA SER A 377 -19.51 8.65 9.47
C SER A 377 -20.63 8.13 8.56
N PHE A 378 -20.97 8.87 7.51
CA PHE A 378 -22.07 8.57 6.59
C PHE A 378 -21.60 7.84 5.33
N ILE A 379 -20.43 8.21 4.80
CA ILE A 379 -19.82 7.60 3.61
C ILE A 379 -18.45 7.06 4.01
N ASN A 380 -18.29 5.74 3.97
CA ASN A 380 -17.08 5.06 4.41
C ASN A 380 -16.82 3.78 3.61
N ARG A 381 -15.67 3.14 3.89
CA ARG A 381 -15.21 1.93 3.21
C ARG A 381 -16.23 0.77 3.20
N ASN A 382 -17.15 0.73 4.17
CA ASN A 382 -18.11 -0.36 4.32
C ASN A 382 -19.46 -0.09 3.64
N ASN A 383 -19.73 1.13 3.15
CA ASN A 383 -21.04 1.47 2.59
C ASN A 383 -21.01 2.29 1.30
N TRP A 384 -19.85 2.81 0.87
CA TRP A 384 -19.75 3.69 -0.30
C TRP A 384 -20.32 3.05 -1.58
N PHE A 385 -20.15 1.74 -1.73
CA PHE A 385 -20.60 0.97 -2.90
C PHE A 385 -22.12 0.77 -2.97
N ASN A 386 -22.83 1.06 -1.86
CA ASN A 386 -24.29 1.06 -1.81
C ASN A 386 -24.89 2.46 -2.02
N GLN A 387 -24.06 3.49 -2.17
CA GLN A 387 -24.52 4.87 -2.32
C GLN A 387 -24.76 5.19 -3.79
N ASN A 388 -25.78 5.98 -4.08
CA ASN A 388 -25.96 6.56 -5.40
C ASN A 388 -25.10 7.83 -5.50
N PHE A 389 -24.10 7.83 -6.38
CA PHE A 389 -23.22 8.97 -6.61
C PHE A 389 -23.05 9.26 -8.10
N GLU A 390 -22.84 10.52 -8.43
CA GLU A 390 -22.43 10.95 -9.78
C GLU A 390 -20.90 11.06 -9.84
N LYS A 391 -20.30 10.75 -11.00
CA LYS A 391 -18.85 10.85 -11.18
C LYS A 391 -18.48 12.21 -11.73
N LEU A 392 -17.43 12.81 -11.17
CA LEU A 392 -16.82 14.03 -11.68
C LEU A 392 -15.34 13.78 -11.90
N ASN A 393 -14.83 14.32 -13.01
CA ASN A 393 -13.40 14.33 -13.29
C ASN A 393 -12.78 15.66 -12.89
N THR A 394 -11.48 15.59 -12.64
CA THR A 394 -10.63 16.75 -12.43
C THR A 394 -10.06 17.22 -13.76
N THR A 395 -10.02 18.53 -13.97
CA THR A 395 -9.30 19.15 -15.09
C THR A 395 -7.79 19.11 -14.85
N GLN A 396 -7.02 19.75 -15.73
CA GLN A 396 -5.57 19.84 -15.59
C GLN A 396 -5.15 20.50 -14.26
N ILE A 397 -4.15 19.94 -13.60
CA ILE A 397 -3.55 20.53 -12.40
C ILE A 397 -2.74 21.76 -12.80
N ILE A 398 -3.11 22.91 -12.25
CA ILE A 398 -2.42 24.19 -12.47
C ILE A 398 -1.68 24.64 -11.21
N LEU A 399 -0.62 25.42 -11.40
CA LEU A 399 0.01 26.15 -10.30
C LEU A 399 -0.96 27.26 -9.85
N ASN A 400 -1.21 27.33 -8.55
CA ASN A 400 -2.08 28.35 -7.99
C ASN A 400 -1.35 29.71 -7.99
N SER A 401 -1.83 30.66 -8.79
CA SER A 401 -1.28 32.03 -8.87
C SER A 401 -1.39 32.79 -7.56
N ASP A 402 -2.38 32.45 -6.72
CA ASP A 402 -2.62 33.09 -5.44
C ASP A 402 -1.78 32.47 -4.32
N PHE A 403 -0.96 31.44 -4.61
CA PHE A 403 -0.18 30.75 -3.60
C PHE A 403 0.83 31.68 -2.93
N ARG A 404 0.74 31.77 -1.60
CA ARG A 404 1.71 32.47 -0.77
C ARG A 404 2.38 31.49 0.18
N GLU A 405 3.62 31.13 -0.13
CA GLU A 405 4.41 30.25 0.74
C GLU A 405 4.56 30.90 2.12
N ARG A 406 3.94 30.29 3.14
CA ARG A 406 4.15 30.71 4.53
C ARG A 406 5.46 30.07 4.99
N LEU A 407 6.56 30.81 4.84
CA LEU A 407 7.86 30.38 5.37
C LEU A 407 7.74 30.10 6.88
N PRO A 408 8.15 28.90 7.35
CA PRO A 408 8.12 28.53 8.78
C PRO A 408 8.84 29.55 9.69
N GLY A 409 9.81 30.29 9.14
CA GLY A 409 10.59 31.30 9.85
C GLY A 409 9.80 32.52 10.32
N ASP A 410 8.71 32.90 9.64
CA ASP A 410 8.03 34.18 9.93
C ASP A 410 7.28 34.14 11.28
N ARG A 411 6.79 32.96 11.70
CA ARG A 411 6.16 32.78 13.02
C ARG A 411 7.18 32.70 14.14
N ARG A 412 8.28 31.96 13.93
CA ARG A 412 9.35 31.78 14.92
C ARG A 412 10.09 33.10 15.16
N MET A 413 10.43 33.86 14.11
CA MET A 413 11.01 35.20 14.25
C MET A 413 10.07 36.19 14.95
N LYS A 414 8.76 36.17 14.68
CA LYS A 414 7.80 37.03 15.39
C LYS A 414 7.74 36.69 16.87
N ILE A 415 7.72 35.40 17.23
CA ILE A 415 7.74 34.96 18.63
C ILE A 415 9.07 35.31 19.31
N GLU A 416 10.21 35.04 18.66
CA GLU A 416 11.54 35.38 19.17
C GLU A 416 11.70 36.89 19.37
N LYS A 417 11.18 37.71 18.44
CA LYS A 417 11.16 39.18 18.56
C LYS A 417 10.27 39.66 19.71
N ILE A 418 9.10 39.05 19.91
CA ILE A 418 8.20 39.38 21.04
C ILE A 418 8.86 38.99 22.38
N ILE A 419 9.48 37.82 22.46
CA ILE A 419 10.21 37.37 23.65
C ILE A 419 11.38 38.31 23.94
N LEU A 420 12.17 38.69 22.93
CA LEU A 420 13.28 39.63 23.06
C LEU A 420 12.80 40.99 23.60
N ILE A 421 11.73 41.54 23.04
CA ILE A 421 11.14 42.81 23.51
C ILE A 421 10.68 42.69 24.96
N GLY A 422 10.04 41.57 25.33
CA GLY A 422 9.62 41.30 26.70
C GLY A 422 10.80 41.27 27.69
N ILE A 423 11.90 40.60 27.33
CA ILE A 423 13.14 40.55 28.13
C ILE A 423 13.75 41.94 28.28
N VAL A 424 13.81 42.72 27.19
CA VAL A 424 14.37 44.08 27.23
C VAL A 424 13.55 44.98 28.15
N ILE A 425 12.21 44.95 28.07
CA ILE A 425 11.33 45.72 28.96
C ILE A 425 11.55 45.31 30.42
N LEU A 426 11.68 44.01 30.71
CA LEU A 426 11.93 43.51 32.06
C LEU A 426 13.28 43.97 32.62
N LEU A 427 14.33 43.98 31.79
CA LEU A 427 15.65 44.51 32.18
C LEU A 427 15.61 46.02 32.46
N VAL A 428 14.99 46.80 31.57
CA VAL A 428 14.90 48.27 31.73
C VAL A 428 14.10 48.63 32.98
N THR A 429 12.97 47.96 33.21
CA THR A 429 12.16 48.16 34.41
C THR A 429 12.89 47.71 35.68
N GLY A 430 13.61 46.60 35.63
CA GLY A 430 14.43 46.11 36.74
C GLY A 430 15.55 47.08 37.13
N ILE A 431 16.30 47.60 36.14
CA ILE A 431 17.35 48.59 36.33
C ILE A 431 16.76 49.91 36.86
N GLY A 432 15.66 50.39 36.26
CA GLY A 432 14.96 51.58 36.72
C GLY A 432 14.49 51.47 38.17
N PHE A 433 13.94 50.32 38.55
CA PHE A 433 13.53 50.04 39.93
C PHE A 433 14.71 49.97 40.89
N TRP A 434 15.83 49.37 40.47
CA TRP A 434 17.06 49.31 41.26
C TRP A 434 17.66 50.70 41.49
N LEU A 435 17.74 51.54 40.45
CA LEU A 435 18.18 52.93 40.54
C LEU A 435 17.25 53.75 41.45
N TYR A 436 15.93 53.59 41.31
CA TYR A 436 14.97 54.23 42.20
C TYR A 436 15.18 53.83 43.67
N ARG A 437 15.44 52.55 43.93
CA ARG A 437 15.71 52.05 45.29
C ARG A 437 17.01 52.61 45.86
N LEU A 438 18.05 52.75 45.04
CA LEU A 438 19.33 53.36 45.43
C LEU A 438 19.18 54.85 45.74
N MET A 439 18.51 55.61 44.88
CA MET A 439 18.24 57.03 45.13
C MET A 439 17.44 57.24 46.43
N ARG A 440 16.43 56.38 46.68
CA ARG A 440 15.64 56.43 47.90
C ARG A 440 16.43 56.02 49.15
N ALA A 441 17.42 55.15 49.02
CA ALA A 441 18.34 54.80 50.10
C ALA A 441 19.36 55.91 50.37
N ALA A 442 19.85 56.58 49.32
CA ALA A 442 20.76 57.73 49.43
C ALA A 442 20.08 58.95 50.07
N ALA A 443 18.80 59.20 49.76
CA ALA A 443 17.98 60.26 50.37
C ALA A 443 17.63 60.01 51.85
N LYS A 444 17.98 58.84 52.40
CA LYS A 444 17.71 58.45 53.80
C LYS A 444 18.94 58.53 54.71
N LYS A 445 20.04 59.17 54.29
CA LYS A 445 21.12 59.54 55.21
C LYS A 445 20.70 60.76 56.04
N PRO A 446 20.60 60.65 57.38
CA PRO A 446 20.45 61.81 58.24
C PRO A 446 21.79 62.54 58.35
N ASN A 447 21.75 63.85 58.13
CA ASN A 447 22.37 64.84 59.01
C ASN A 447 21.34 65.95 59.19
#